data_AF-A0A2N0ZYZ4-F1
#
_entry.id   AF-A0A2N0ZYZ4-F1
#
_cell.length_a   1.000
_cell.length_b   1.000
_cell.length_c   1.000
_cell.angle_alpha   90.00
_cell.angle_beta   90.00
_cell.angle_gamma   90.00
#
_symmetry.space_group_name_H-M   'P 1'
#
loop_
_entity.id
_entity.type
_entity.pdbx_description
1 polymer ?
#
loop_
_entity_poly.entity_id
_entity_poly.type
_entity_poly.pdbx_seq_one_letter_code
_entity_poly.pdbx_strand_id
1 'polypeptide(L)' 'MNQFNQNQIAEIHNRIEELTGLDESAIDSIDVKPELSNIFTLTINVGRIERVLLAFVSDSEVIVRE' A
#
# COMPACT_ATOMS: atom_id res chain seq x y z
N MET A 1 1.99 -6.45 -16.65
CA MET A 1 1.93 -7.35 -15.48
C MET A 1 2.59 -6.60 -14.35
N ASN A 2 1.82 -5.80 -13.60
CA ASN A 2 2.34 -5.24 -12.35
C ASN A 2 1.89 -6.18 -11.27
N GLN A 3 2.78 -6.65 -10.40
CA GLN A 3 2.36 -7.06 -9.07
C GLN A 3 3.60 -7.22 -8.23
N PHE A 4 3.67 -6.37 -7.21
CA PHE A 4 4.67 -6.38 -6.16
C PHE A 4 5.09 -7.80 -5.79
N ASN A 5 6.38 -8.01 -5.57
CA ASN A 5 6.85 -9.27 -5.00
C ASN A 5 6.32 -9.42 -3.55
N GLN A 6 6.32 -10.63 -3.02
CA GLN A 6 5.77 -10.90 -1.67
C GLN A 6 6.42 -10.03 -0.59
N ASN A 7 7.71 -9.68 -0.74
CA ASN A 7 8.40 -8.81 0.20
C ASN A 7 7.87 -7.37 0.14
N GLN A 8 7.65 -6.85 -1.07
CA GLN A 8 7.08 -5.53 -1.30
C GLN A 8 5.63 -5.44 -0.79
N ILE A 9 4.84 -6.51 -0.94
CA ILE A 9 3.48 -6.58 -0.38
C ILE A 9 3.54 -6.51 1.15
N ALA A 10 4.40 -7.31 1.78
CA ALA A 10 4.58 -7.31 3.23
C ALA A 10 5.06 -5.94 3.74
N GLU A 11 5.97 -5.29 3.03
CA GLU A 11 6.46 -3.97 3.39
C GLU A 11 5.37 -2.89 3.24
N ILE A 12 4.54 -2.97 2.20
CA ILE A 12 3.36 -2.12 2.04
C ILE A 12 2.40 -2.32 3.21
N HIS A 13 2.08 -3.56 3.58
CA HIS A 13 1.20 -3.84 4.73
C HIS A 13 1.75 -3.27 6.03
N ASN A 14 3.02 -3.52 6.34
CA ASN A 14 3.67 -2.95 7.53
C ASN A 14 3.61 -1.42 7.53
N ARG A 15 3.85 -0.78 6.37
CA ARG A 15 3.83 0.67 6.27
C ARG A 15 2.43 1.26 6.40
N ILE A 16 1.42 0.55 5.89
CA ILE A 16 0.01 0.89 6.08
C ILE A 16 -0.36 0.81 7.57
N GLU A 17 0.03 -0.26 8.24
CA GLU A 17 -0.22 -0.43 9.68
C GLU A 17 0.45 0.69 10.48
N GLU A 18 1.71 1.04 10.19
CA GLU A 18 2.43 2.14 10.84
C GLU A 18 1.74 3.50 10.63
N LEU A 19 1.22 3.78 9.43
CA LEU A 19 0.60 5.06 9.09
C LEU A 19 -0.84 5.19 9.60
N THR A 20 -1.60 4.10 9.52
CA THR A 20 -3.03 4.11 9.84
C THR A 20 -3.33 3.65 11.27
N GLY A 21 -2.40 2.93 11.90
CA GLY A 21 -2.59 2.23 13.17
C GLY A 21 -3.55 1.04 13.06
N LEU A 22 -3.82 0.57 11.84
CA LEU A 22 -4.78 -0.50 11.55
C LEU A 22 -4.02 -1.77 11.22
N ASP A 23 -4.32 -2.82 11.97
CA ASP A 23 -3.83 -4.16 11.70
C ASP A 23 -4.29 -4.64 10.32
N GLU A 24 -3.50 -5.49 9.65
CA GLU A 24 -3.84 -6.07 8.34
C GLU A 24 -5.25 -6.69 8.33
N SER A 25 -5.65 -7.31 9.44
CA SER A 25 -6.98 -7.92 9.59
C SER A 25 -8.15 -6.93 9.57
N ALA A 26 -7.88 -5.63 9.81
CA ALA A 26 -8.87 -4.57 9.72
C ALA A 26 -9.05 -4.04 8.29
N ILE A 27 -8.14 -4.38 7.37
CA ILE A 27 -8.17 -3.92 5.99
C ILE A 27 -9.13 -4.81 5.18
N ASP A 28 -10.23 -4.23 4.69
CA ASP A 28 -11.18 -4.97 3.85
C ASP A 28 -10.61 -5.21 2.45
N SER A 29 -9.97 -4.18 1.87
CA SER A 29 -9.34 -4.27 0.56
C SER A 29 -8.32 -3.16 0.33
N ILE A 30 -7.33 -3.47 -0.53
CA ILE A 30 -6.36 -2.52 -1.04
C ILE A 30 -6.47 -2.52 -2.57
N ASP A 31 -6.89 -1.40 -3.13
CA ASP A 31 -6.84 -1.16 -4.58
C ASP A 31 -5.51 -0.49 -4.93
N VAL A 32 -4.80 -1.06 -5.90
CA VAL A 32 -3.48 -0.58 -6.32
C VAL A 32 -3.57 -0.09 -7.75
N LYS A 33 -3.33 1.21 -7.94
CA LYS A 33 -3.26 1.82 -9.27
C LYS A 33 -1.86 2.31 -9.58
N PRO A 34 -1.24 1.87 -10.69
CA PRO A 34 0.02 2.44 -11.12
C PRO A 34 -0.17 3.85 -11.69
N GLU A 35 0.58 4.82 -11.19
CA GLU A 35 0.64 6.19 -11.72
C GLU A 35 1.84 6.34 -12.68
N LEU A 36 3.01 5.85 -12.25
CA LEU A 36 4.27 5.84 -13.01
C LEU A 36 4.98 4.51 -12.77
N SER A 37 6.07 4.23 -13.50
CA SER A 37 6.79 2.94 -13.47
C SER A 37 7.02 2.39 -12.06
N ASN A 38 7.31 3.28 -11.10
CA ASN A 38 7.65 2.93 -9.72
C ASN A 38 6.73 3.64 -8.70
N ILE A 39 5.68 4.33 -9.14
CA ILE A 39 4.76 5.07 -8.24
C ILE A 39 3.36 4.51 -8.39
N PHE A 40 2.76 4.18 -7.26
CA PHE A 40 1.45 3.56 -7.16
C PHE A 40 0.59 4.33 -6.17
N THR A 41 -0.66 4.55 -6.53
CA THR A 41 -1.70 4.97 -5.61
C THR A 41 -2.27 3.72 -4.95
N LEU A 42 -2.24 3.68 -3.62
CA LEU A 42 -2.86 2.65 -2.80
C LEU A 42 -4.13 3.23 -2.19
N THR A 43 -5.29 2.71 -2.56
CA THR A 43 -6.57 3.04 -1.93
C THR A 43 -6.96 1.93 -0.97
N ILE A 44 -6.97 2.24 0.31
CA ILE A 44 -7.17 1.28 1.40
C ILE A 44 -8.56 1.51 1.96
N ASN A 45 -9.37 0.47 1.93
CA ASN A 45 -10.73 0.49 2.46
C ASN A 45 -10.77 -0.27 3.79
N VAL A 46 -11.28 0.41 4.82
CA VAL A 46 -11.41 -0.11 6.19
C VAL A 46 -12.79 0.28 6.74
N GLY A 47 -13.74 -0.65 6.65
CA GLY A 47 -15.15 -0.45 6.95
C GLY A 47 -15.77 0.64 6.08
N ARG A 48 -15.95 1.83 6.67
CA ARG A 48 -16.51 3.02 5.99
C ARG A 48 -15.46 4.11 5.74
N ILE A 49 -14.21 3.84 6.07
CA ILE A 49 -13.10 4.76 5.93
C ILE A 49 -12.31 4.36 4.69
N GLU A 50 -12.08 5.33 3.82
CA GLU A 50 -11.15 5.22 2.70
C GLU A 50 -9.90 6.04 3.02
N ARG A 51 -8.73 5.44 2.85
CA ARG A 51 -7.44 6.13 2.93
C ARG A 51 -6.72 5.98 1.60
N VAL A 52 -6.15 7.08 1.12
CA VAL A 52 -5.35 7.09 -0.10
C VAL A 52 -3.91 7.34 0.30
N LEU A 53 -3.02 6.45 -0.11
CA LEU A 53 -1.59 6.55 0.10
C LEU A 53 -0.85 6.49 -1.23
N LEU A 54 0.33 7.10 -1.29
CA LEU A 54 1.27 6.99 -2.39
C LEU A 54 2.39 6.04 -2.00
N ALA A 55 2.58 4.97 -2.78
CA ALA A 55 3.69 4.05 -2.66
C ALA A 55 4.69 4.26 -3.79
N PHE A 56 5.93 4.58 -3.44
CA PHE A 56 7.07 4.47 -4.34
C PHE A 56 7.74 3.11 -4.11
N VAL A 57 7.85 2.31 -5.16
CA VAL A 57 8.42 0.96 -5.09
C VAL A 57 9.61 0.85 -6.02
N SER A 58 10.75 0.50 -5.44
CA SER A 58 11.98 0.17 -6.14
C SER A 58 12.31 -1.32 -5.98
N ASP A 59 13.37 -1.78 -6.67
CA ASP A 59 13.84 -3.17 -6.55
C ASP A 59 14.27 -3.56 -5.13
N SER A 60 14.55 -2.60 -4.24
CA SER A 60 15.10 -2.85 -2.91
C SER A 60 14.33 -2.19 -1.76
N GLU A 61 13.41 -1.26 -2.04
CA GLU A 61 12.72 -0.45 -1.02
C GLU A 61 11.30 -0.06 -1.47
N VAL A 62 10.35 -0.04 -0.53
CA VAL A 62 9.00 0.51 -0.63
C VAL A 62 8.87 1.70 0.34
N ILE A 63 8.46 2.84 -0.19
CA ILE A 63 8.18 4.06 0.58
C ILE A 63 6.71 4.40 0.41
N VAL A 64 5.92 4.29 1.48
CA VAL A 64 4.51 4.71 1.49
C VAL A 64 4.34 6.03 2.25
N ARG A 65 3.54 6.95 1.71
CA ARG A 65 3.23 8.28 2.27
C ARG A 65 1.75 8.62 2.11
N GLU A 66 1.20 9.44 3.01
CA GLU A 66 -0.12 10.11 2.86
C GLU A 66 -0.07 11.25 1.85
#